data_AF-A0A6G3Y1R4-F1
#
_entry.id   AF-A0A6G3Y1R4-F1
#
_cell.length_a   1.000
_cell.length_b   1.000
_cell.length_c   1.000
_cell.angle_alpha   90.00
_cell.angle_beta   90.00
_cell.angle_gamma   90.00
#
_symmetry.space_group_name_H-M   'P 1'
#
loop_
_entity.id
_entity.type
_entity.pdbx_description
1 polymer ?
#
loop_
_entity_poly.entity_id
_entity_poly.type
_entity_poly.pdbx_seq_one_letter_code
_entity_poly.pdbx_strand_id
1 'polypeptide(L)'
;QVSDLPVFSPDWTATLLELGGARPDPAHPLDGVSLAGYLLRGETPKERDLFWRVRGERALRRGDWKYYRGRSGADQLFNLAEDRREQADRAKADPERLAALRASWERTDSGLLPYPTGS
;
A
#
# COMPACT_ATOMS: atom_id res chain seq x y z
N GLN A 1 6.73 20.38 11.93
CA GLN A 1 7.35 19.49 10.92
C GLN A 1 6.23 18.87 10.11
N VAL A 2 6.43 18.66 8.80
CA VAL A 2 5.50 17.95 7.91
C VAL A 2 6.28 16.78 7.29
N SER A 3 5.60 15.64 7.08
CA SER A 3 6.16 14.46 6.44
C SER A 3 5.27 14.04 5.27
N ASP A 4 5.90 13.73 4.14
CA ASP A 4 5.23 13.21 2.93
C ASP A 4 5.25 11.67 2.87
N LEU A 5 5.74 11.00 3.93
CA LEU A 5 5.77 9.55 4.01
C LEU A 5 4.34 8.98 3.87
N PRO A 6 4.09 8.06 2.91
CA PRO A 6 2.82 7.35 2.86
C PRO A 6 2.66 6.47 4.09
N VAL A 7 1.58 6.70 4.86
CA VAL A 7 1.21 5.92 6.04
C VAL A 7 -0.25 5.48 5.92
N PHE A 8 -0.63 4.45 6.67
CA PHE A 8 -2.01 3.96 6.73
C PHE A 8 -2.40 3.61 8.17
N SER A 9 -3.70 3.62 8.47
CA SER A 9 -4.20 3.57 9.86
C SER A 9 -3.62 2.44 10.73
N PRO A 10 -3.43 1.20 10.24
CA PRO A 10 -2.75 0.13 10.96
C PRO A 10 -1.34 0.44 11.47
N ASP A 11 -0.61 1.37 10.84
CA ASP A 11 0.70 1.81 11.35
C ASP A 11 0.59 2.43 12.74
N TRP A 12 -0.51 3.11 13.05
CA TRP A 12 -0.74 3.67 14.38
C TRP A 12 -0.90 2.57 15.43
N THR A 13 -1.59 1.47 15.10
CA THR A 13 -1.68 0.30 15.99
C THR A 13 -0.29 -0.25 16.32
N ALA A 14 0.54 -0.50 15.31
CA ALA A 14 1.89 -1.01 15.50
C ALA A 14 2.77 -0.02 16.30
N THR A 15 2.65 1.28 16.00
CA THR A 15 3.41 2.35 16.68
C THR A 15 3.02 2.45 18.16
N LEU A 16 1.73 2.48 18.47
CA LEU A 16 1.24 2.62 19.84
C LEU A 16 1.57 1.38 20.69
N LEU A 17 1.55 0.18 20.10
CA LEU A 17 1.99 -1.04 20.77
C LEU A 17 3.49 -0.97 21.13
N GLU A 18 4.37 -0.58 20.19
CA GLU A 18 5.80 -0.42 20.46
C GLU A 18 6.04 0.60 21.58
N LEU A 19 5.42 1.79 21.49
CA LEU A 19 5.58 2.85 22.48
C LEU A 19 5.03 2.46 23.86
N GLY A 20 3.98 1.64 23.90
CA GLY A 20 3.43 1.08 25.13
C GLY A 20 4.22 -0.10 25.71
N GLY A 21 5.29 -0.57 25.03
CA GLY A 21 6.07 -1.74 25.44
C GLY A 21 5.37 -3.08 25.19
N ALA A 22 4.25 -3.09 24.46
CA ALA A 22 3.55 -4.30 24.06
C ALA A 22 4.12 -4.88 22.77
N ARG A 23 3.85 -6.17 22.51
CA ARG A 23 4.24 -6.85 21.27
C ARG A 23 3.04 -7.59 20.69
N PRO A 24 2.80 -7.54 19.37
CA PRO A 24 1.78 -8.36 18.75
C PRO A 24 2.13 -9.85 18.90
N ASP A 25 1.10 -10.69 18.93
CA ASP A 25 1.26 -12.14 18.91
C ASP A 25 1.95 -12.58 17.60
N PRO A 26 3.05 -13.35 17.65
CA PRO A 26 3.73 -13.85 16.46
C PRO A 26 2.83 -14.67 15.52
N ALA A 27 1.78 -15.31 16.03
CA ALA A 27 0.80 -16.04 15.22
C ALA A 27 -0.15 -15.13 14.45
N HIS A 28 -0.23 -13.84 14.80
CA HIS A 28 -1.13 -12.85 14.24
C HIS A 28 -0.35 -11.57 13.89
N PRO A 29 0.53 -11.62 12.88
CA PRO A 29 1.32 -10.46 12.49
C PRO A 29 0.43 -9.31 12.06
N LEU A 30 0.84 -8.08 12.39
CA LEU A 30 0.16 -6.87 11.95
C LEU A 30 0.56 -6.52 10.51
N ASP A 31 -0.37 -5.96 9.75
CA ASP A 31 -0.07 -5.38 8.44
C ASP A 31 0.71 -4.06 8.56
N GLY A 32 0.39 -3.27 9.59
CA GLY A 32 1.04 -1.99 9.86
C GLY A 32 2.43 -2.16 10.46
N VAL A 33 3.28 -1.16 10.27
CA VAL A 33 4.61 -1.11 10.89
C VAL A 33 4.72 0.08 11.82
N SER A 34 5.54 -0.05 12.85
CA SER A 34 5.77 1.04 13.78
C SER A 34 6.53 2.19 13.12
N LEU A 35 6.04 3.40 13.33
CA LEU A 35 6.65 4.65 12.90
C LEU A 35 7.54 5.25 13.99
N ALA A 36 7.67 4.63 15.17
CA ALA A 36 8.41 5.19 16.30
C ALA A 36 9.87 5.48 15.95
N GLY A 37 10.52 4.59 15.18
CA GLY A 37 11.88 4.81 14.68
C GLY A 37 11.99 6.04 13.80
N TYR A 38 11.07 6.21 12.87
CA TYR A 38 11.01 7.38 12.00
C TYR A 38 10.72 8.66 12.79
N LEU A 39 9.71 8.65 13.66
CA LEU A 39 9.21 9.83 14.37
C LEU A 39 10.11 10.29 15.52
N LEU A 40 10.75 9.36 16.23
CA LEU A 40 11.46 9.66 17.49
C LEU A 40 12.97 9.46 17.41
N ARG A 41 13.46 8.63 16.48
CA ARG A 41 14.87 8.23 16.40
C ARG A 41 15.56 8.66 15.10
N GLY A 42 14.83 9.31 14.18
CA GLY A 42 15.37 9.76 12.90
C GLY A 42 15.72 8.63 11.94
N GLU A 43 15.13 7.44 12.10
CA GLU A 43 15.36 6.30 11.22
C GLU A 43 14.67 6.50 9.86
N THR A 44 15.29 6.01 8.79
CA THR A 44 14.66 6.02 7.46
C THR A 44 13.59 4.93 7.38
N PRO A 45 12.32 5.27 7.10
CA PRO A 45 11.27 4.28 6.94
C PRO A 45 11.54 3.44 5.68
N LYS A 46 11.31 2.13 5.78
CA LYS A 46 11.41 1.25 4.61
C LYS A 46 10.26 1.53 3.65
N GLU A 47 10.57 1.55 2.35
CA GLU A 47 9.54 1.52 1.31
C GLU A 47 8.71 0.25 1.44
N ARG A 48 7.41 0.38 1.25
CA ARG A 48 6.45 -0.72 1.35
C ARG A 48 5.31 -0.52 0.37
N ASP A 49 4.61 -1.62 0.10
CA ASP A 49 3.39 -1.59 -0.68
C ASP A 49 2.20 -1.24 0.24
N LEU A 50 1.43 -0.23 -0.15
CA LEU A 50 0.09 0.01 0.40
C LEU A 50 -0.93 -0.59 -0.57
N PHE A 51 -1.87 -1.36 -0.04
CA PHE A 51 -2.76 -2.22 -0.81
C PHE A 51 -4.23 -1.85 -0.60
N TRP A 52 -5.00 -1.79 -1.69
CA TRP A 52 -6.45 -1.61 -1.65
C TRP A 52 -7.14 -2.66 -2.50
N ARG A 53 -8.20 -3.24 -1.93
CA ARG A 53 -9.09 -4.22 -2.57
C ARG A 53 -10.52 -3.87 -2.22
N VAL A 54 -11.31 -3.55 -3.23
CA VAL A 54 -12.75 -3.29 -3.13
C VAL A 54 -13.44 -4.11 -4.22
N ARG A 55 -14.71 -4.47 -4.05
CA ARG A 55 -15.43 -5.24 -5.08
C ARG A 55 -15.41 -4.49 -6.42
N GLY A 56 -14.74 -5.08 -7.41
CA GLY A 56 -14.61 -4.53 -8.77
C GLY A 56 -13.49 -3.51 -8.97
N GLU A 57 -12.71 -3.17 -7.93
CA GLU A 57 -11.64 -2.18 -8.02
C GLU A 57 -10.44 -2.58 -7.17
N ARG A 58 -9.24 -2.25 -7.66
CA ARG A 58 -7.98 -2.57 -6.97
C ARG A 58 -6.94 -1.48 -7.16
N ALA A 59 -6.10 -1.29 -6.15
CA ALA A 59 -4.95 -0.40 -6.24
C ALA A 59 -3.78 -0.88 -5.38
N LEU A 60 -2.58 -0.48 -5.78
CA LEU A 60 -1.36 -0.63 -4.99
C LEU A 60 -0.53 0.65 -5.12
N ARG A 61 0.03 1.15 -4.02
CA ARG A 61 0.99 2.25 -4.03
C ARG A 61 2.33 1.78 -3.47
N ARG A 62 3.41 2.05 -4.20
CA ARG A 62 4.80 1.88 -3.76
C ARG A 62 5.54 3.18 -3.98
N GLY A 63 5.92 3.85 -2.90
CA GLY A 63 6.52 5.19 -2.97
C GLY A 63 5.59 6.14 -3.74
N ASP A 64 6.10 6.72 -4.83
CA ASP A 64 5.34 7.63 -5.68
C ASP A 64 4.49 6.93 -6.74
N TRP A 65 4.70 5.63 -6.96
CA TRP A 65 4.01 4.91 -8.03
C TRP A 65 2.72 4.27 -7.53
N LYS A 66 1.65 4.48 -8.29
CA LYS A 66 0.35 3.86 -8.03
C LYS A 66 -0.09 3.04 -9.23
N TYR A 67 -0.37 1.77 -8.97
CA TYR A 67 -1.15 0.91 -9.83
C TYR A 67 -2.64 1.01 -9.47
N TYR A 68 -3.50 1.08 -10.48
CA TYR A 68 -4.95 1.08 -10.31
C TYR A 68 -5.62 0.26 -11.42
N ARG A 69 -6.68 -0.46 -11.06
CA ARG A 69 -7.61 -1.07 -12.01
C ARG A 69 -9.03 -0.85 -11.50
N GLY A 70 -9.76 -0.01 -12.22
CA GLY A 70 -11.18 0.26 -11.97
C GLY A 70 -12.10 -0.80 -12.58
N ARG A 71 -13.41 -0.54 -12.52
CA ARG A 71 -14.46 -1.45 -13.01
C ARG A 71 -14.42 -1.71 -14.52
N SER A 72 -13.81 -0.82 -15.30
CA SER A 72 -13.57 -1.02 -16.73
C SER A 72 -12.62 -2.20 -17.01
N GLY A 73 -11.84 -2.61 -16.01
CA GLY A 73 -10.87 -3.68 -16.12
C GLY A 73 -9.57 -3.27 -16.82
N ALA A 74 -9.35 -1.99 -17.12
CA ALA A 74 -8.07 -1.49 -17.62
C ALA A 74 -7.06 -1.31 -16.48
N ASP A 75 -5.88 -1.90 -16.63
CA ASP A 75 -4.75 -1.68 -15.73
C ASP A 75 -4.09 -0.32 -16.06
N GLN A 76 -3.88 0.53 -15.05
CA GLN A 76 -3.35 1.88 -15.19
C GLN A 76 -2.16 2.11 -14.23
N LEU A 77 -1.26 3.02 -14.60
CA LEU A 77 -0.08 3.38 -13.82
C LEU A 77 0.04 4.90 -13.68
N PHE A 78 0.26 5.38 -12.46
CA PHE A 78 0.41 6.82 -12.17
C PHE A 78 1.66 7.09 -11.33
N ASN A 79 2.30 8.23 -11.57
CA ASN A 79 3.34 8.80 -10.71
C ASN A 79 2.72 9.93 -9.88
N LEU A 80 2.50 9.69 -8.59
CA LEU A 80 1.85 10.62 -7.67
C LEU A 80 2.74 11.80 -7.27
N ALA A 81 4.06 11.73 -7.44
CA ALA A 81 4.93 12.89 -7.21
C ALA A 81 4.76 13.95 -8.30
N GLU A 82 4.55 13.51 -9.55
CA GLU A 82 4.37 14.38 -10.71
C GLU A 82 2.88 14.72 -10.96
N ASP A 83 1.99 13.77 -10.64
CA ASP A 83 0.56 13.87 -10.93
C ASP A 83 -0.29 13.27 -9.80
N ARG A 84 -0.49 14.08 -8.76
CA ARG A 84 -1.35 13.74 -7.61
C ARG A 84 -2.82 13.52 -7.97
N ARG A 85 -3.26 13.95 -9.16
CA ARG A 85 -4.65 13.85 -9.61
C ARG A 85 -4.90 12.67 -10.56
N GLU A 86 -3.86 11.89 -10.87
CA GLU A 86 -3.99 10.63 -11.62
C GLU A 86 -4.61 10.85 -13.02
N GLN A 87 -4.24 11.95 -13.67
CA GLN A 87 -4.69 12.33 -15.01
C GLN A 87 -3.82 11.74 -16.13
N ALA A 88 -2.54 11.49 -15.87
CA ALA A 88 -1.56 11.02 -16.84
C ALA A 88 -1.27 9.53 -16.64
N ASP A 89 -1.99 8.67 -17.38
CA ASP A 89 -1.73 7.23 -17.38
C ASP A 89 -0.39 6.89 -18.09
N ARG A 90 0.51 6.27 -17.34
CA ARG A 90 1.86 5.86 -17.73
C ARG A 90 1.95 4.39 -18.14
N ALA A 91 0.84 3.63 -18.13
CA ALA A 91 0.83 2.20 -18.40
C ALA A 91 1.57 1.79 -19.70
N LYS A 92 1.38 2.56 -20.78
CA LYS A 92 2.05 2.30 -22.07
C LYS A 92 3.51 2.74 -22.10
N ALA A 93 3.85 3.79 -21.34
CA ALA A 93 5.20 4.34 -21.29
C ALA A 93 6.13 3.48 -20.42
N ASP A 94 5.55 2.71 -19.48
CA ASP A 94 6.28 1.98 -18.46
C ASP A 94 5.60 0.65 -18.08
N PRO A 95 5.54 -0.29 -19.04
CA PRO A 95 4.82 -1.54 -18.88
C PRO A 95 5.46 -2.48 -17.85
N GLU A 96 6.78 -2.41 -17.67
CA GLU A 96 7.51 -3.25 -16.71
C GLU A 96 7.12 -2.93 -15.27
N ARG A 97 7.04 -1.63 -14.94
CA ARG A 97 6.61 -1.19 -13.61
C ARG A 97 5.15 -1.48 -13.35
N LEU A 98 4.29 -1.29 -14.35
CA LEU A 98 2.90 -1.71 -14.26
C LEU A 98 2.79 -3.21 -13.93
N ALA A 99 3.52 -4.05 -14.67
CA ALA A 99 3.54 -5.49 -14.44
C ALA A 99 4.06 -5.85 -13.03
N ALA A 100 5.11 -5.18 -12.56
CA ALA A 100 5.68 -5.41 -11.23
C ALA A 100 4.70 -5.05 -10.10
N LEU A 101 4.05 -3.90 -10.17
CA LEU A 101 3.08 -3.47 -9.15
C LEU A 101 1.81 -4.32 -9.18
N ARG A 102 1.33 -4.68 -10.39
CA ARG A 102 0.22 -5.61 -10.56
C ARG A 102 0.53 -6.98 -9.95
N ALA A 103 1.72 -7.54 -10.23
CA ALA A 103 2.14 -8.82 -9.67
C ALA A 103 2.25 -8.75 -8.14
N SER A 104 2.69 -7.61 -7.58
CA SER A 104 2.70 -7.43 -6.12
C SER A 104 1.30 -7.44 -5.53
N TRP A 105 0.36 -6.75 -6.17
CA TRP A 105 -1.03 -6.77 -5.77
C TRP A 105 -1.62 -8.19 -5.82
N GLU A 106 -1.37 -8.94 -6.90
CA GLU A 106 -1.87 -10.31 -7.07
C GLU A 106 -1.30 -11.28 -6.02
N ARG A 107 -0.03 -11.12 -5.64
CA ARG A 107 0.55 -11.89 -4.53
C ARG A 107 -0.16 -11.61 -3.22
N THR A 108 -0.39 -10.34 -2.86
CA THR A 108 -1.10 -9.99 -1.63
C THR A 108 -2.53 -10.52 -1.65
N ASP A 109 -3.26 -10.35 -2.76
CA ASP A 109 -4.64 -10.81 -2.90
C ASP A 109 -4.77 -12.34 -2.77
N SER A 110 -3.79 -13.12 -3.24
CA SER A 110 -3.79 -14.58 -3.09
C SER A 110 -3.73 -15.08 -1.65
N GLY A 111 -3.30 -14.23 -0.70
CA GLY A 111 -3.29 -14.53 0.73
C GLY A 111 -4.58 -14.12 1.45
N LEU A 112 -5.49 -13.41 0.79
CA LEU A 112 -6.72 -12.91 1.40
C LEU A 112 -7.90 -13.85 1.18
N LEU A 113 -8.85 -13.81 2.11
CA LEU A 113 -10.10 -14.56 1.97
C LEU A 113 -10.88 -14.10 0.71
N PRO A 114 -11.53 -15.05 0.00
CA PRO A 114 -12.39 -14.71 -1.12
C PRO A 114 -13.58 -13.88 -0.64
N TYR A 115 -14.16 -13.08 -1.53
CA TYR A 115 -15.44 -12.45 -1.23
C TYR A 115 -16.52 -13.53 -1.04
N PRO A 116 -17.44 -13.38 -0.06
CA PRO A 116 -18.57 -14.28 0.09
C PRO A 116 -19.41 -14.32 -1.19
N THR A 117 -19.77 -15.51 -1.64
CA THR A 117 -20.71 -15.72 -2.75
C THR A 117 -22.13 -15.55 -2.23
N GLY A 118 -22.80 -14.46 -2.61
CA GLY A 118 -24.20 -14.18 -2.25
C GLY A 118 -24.36 -12.94 -1.38
N SER A 119 -24.79 -11.85 -2.01
CA SER A 119 -25.43 -10.68 -1.38
C SER A 119 -26.54 -10.21 -2.30
#